data_AF-A0A537RZH5-F1
#
_entry.id   AF-A0A537RZH5-F1
#
_cell.length_a   1.000
_cell.length_b   1.000
_cell.length_c   1.000
_cell.angle_alpha   90.00
_cell.angle_beta   90.00
_cell.angle_gamma   90.00
#
_symmetry.space_group_name_H-M   'P 1'
#
loop_
_entity.id
_entity.type
_entity.pdbx_description
1 polymer ?
#
loop_
_entity_poly.entity_id
_entity_poly.type
_entity_poly.pdbx_seq_one_letter_code
_entity_poly.pdbx_strand_id
1 'polypeptide(L)' 'AARVEIWKRATSLGGVESLIEHRASTEGAGSPVPPDLLRLSVGIEDPGDLIADLETALG' A
#
# COMPACT_ATOMS: atom_id res chain seq x y z
N ALA A 1 5.72 4.05 -0.69
CA ALA A 1 4.96 3.24 -1.67
C ALA A 1 5.70 2.96 -2.99
N ALA A 2 6.77 3.67 -3.38
CA ALA A 2 7.44 3.44 -4.66
C ALA A 2 8.65 2.47 -4.60
N ARG A 3 9.03 2.01 -3.40
CA ARG A 3 10.22 1.18 -3.13
C ARG A 3 9.90 -0.25 -2.68
N VAL A 4 8.62 -0.62 -2.74
CA VAL A 4 8.09 -1.94 -2.37
C VAL A 4 8.03 -2.79 -3.62
N GLU A 5 8.38 -4.06 -3.52
CA GLU A 5 8.41 -5.01 -4.65
C GLU A 5 7.23 -5.99 -4.63
N ILE A 6 6.70 -6.32 -3.45
CA ILE A 6 5.54 -7.21 -3.30
C ILE A 6 4.24 -6.40 -3.29
N TRP A 7 4.22 -5.25 -2.60
CA TRP A 7 3.01 -4.42 -2.51
C TRP A 7 2.68 -3.76 -3.85
N LYS A 8 1.57 -4.16 -4.48
CA LYS A 8 1.14 -3.56 -5.74
C LYS A 8 0.44 -2.22 -5.52
N ARG A 9 0.78 -1.23 -6.35
CA ARG A 9 0.11 0.06 -6.35
C ARG A 9 -1.21 -0.03 -7.11
N ALA A 10 -2.31 -0.24 -6.39
CA ALA A 10 -3.65 -0.27 -6.97
C ALA A 10 -4.71 0.24 -5.98
N THR A 11 -5.79 0.79 -6.52
CA THR A 11 -6.91 1.36 -5.75
C THR A 11 -8.03 0.34 -5.46
N SER A 12 -7.89 -0.88 -6.00
CA SER A 12 -8.81 -2.01 -5.76
C SER A 12 -8.60 -2.62 -4.36
N LEU A 13 -9.53 -3.46 -3.89
CA LEU A 13 -9.47 -4.14 -2.59
C LEU A 13 -9.97 -5.59 -2.70
N GLY A 14 -9.47 -6.46 -1.83
CA GLY A 14 -10.06 -7.80 -1.58
C GLY A 14 -9.63 -8.92 -2.53
N GLY A 15 -8.57 -8.72 -3.32
CA GLY A 15 -7.92 -9.80 -4.05
C GLY A 15 -6.99 -10.64 -3.17
N VAL A 16 -6.41 -11.69 -3.75
CA VAL A 16 -5.36 -12.50 -3.10
C VAL A 16 -4.03 -11.76 -2.95
N GLU A 17 -3.86 -10.66 -3.69
CA GLU A 17 -2.63 -9.89 -3.80
C GLU A 17 -2.63 -8.72 -2.81
N SER A 18 -1.47 -8.44 -2.22
CA SER A 18 -1.26 -7.31 -1.33
C SER A 18 -1.16 -5.99 -2.11
N LEU A 19 -1.95 -5.00 -1.70
CA LEU A 19 -2.07 -3.70 -2.36
C LEU A 19 -1.70 -2.57 -1.41
N ILE A 20 -1.10 -1.52 -1.96
CA ILE A 20 -0.78 -0.27 -1.26
C ILE A 20 -1.24 0.93 -2.08
N GLU A 21 -1.92 1.89 -1.46
CA GLU A 21 -2.32 3.12 -2.13
C GLU A 21 -2.13 4.36 -1.27
N HIS A 22 -1.97 5.49 -1.95
CA HIS A 22 -1.97 6.81 -1.34
C HIS A 22 -3.35 7.44 -1.52
N ARG A 23 -4.16 7.42 -0.45
CA ARG A 23 -5.59 7.78 -0.52
C ARG A 23 -5.83 9.20 -0.98
N ALA A 24 -5.05 10.16 -0.48
CA ALA A 24 -5.19 11.56 -0.87
C ALA A 24 -4.95 11.76 -2.38
N SER A 25 -4.01 11.03 -2.99
CA SER A 25 -3.82 11.06 -4.46
C SER A 25 -4.96 10.42 -5.23
N THR A 26 -5.57 9.36 -4.70
CA THR A 26 -6.69 8.67 -5.34
C THR A 26 -7.97 9.51 -5.33
N GLU A 27 -8.26 10.19 -4.21
CA GLU A 27 -9.47 11.01 -4.06
C GLU A 27 -9.36 12.40 -4.70
N GLY A 28 -8.13 12.92 -4.84
CA GLY A 28 -7.87 14.19 -5.51
C GLY A 28 -8.04 15.43 -4.63
N ALA A 29 -8.13 16.59 -5.27
CA ALA A 29 -8.15 17.88 -4.60
C ALA A 29 -9.39 18.01 -3.68
N GLY A 30 -9.16 18.33 -2.41
CA GLY A 30 -10.21 18.47 -1.40
C GLY A 30 -10.48 17.20 -0.57
N SER A 31 -9.70 16.14 -0.75
CA SER A 31 -9.75 14.97 0.14
C SER A 31 -9.49 15.39 1.59
N PRO A 32 -10.31 14.94 2.55
CA PRO A 32 -10.05 15.14 3.98
C PRO A 32 -8.95 14.21 4.50
N VAL A 33 -8.44 13.29 3.67
CA VAL A 33 -7.45 12.29 4.06
C VAL A 33 -6.07 12.95 4.16
N PRO A 34 -5.30 12.68 5.23
CA PRO A 34 -3.95 13.20 5.37
C PRO A 34 -3.05 12.84 4.16
N PRO A 35 -2.19 13.77 3.71
CA PRO A 35 -1.33 13.58 2.52
C PRO A 35 -0.15 12.63 2.77
N ASP A 36 0.02 12.13 3.98
CA ASP A 36 1.03 11.15 4.37
C ASP A 36 0.42 9.75 4.64
N LEU A 37 -0.90 9.59 4.47
CA LEU A 37 -1.60 8.34 4.74
C LEU A 37 -1.46 7.36 3.57
N LEU A 38 -0.87 6.20 3.85
CA LEU A 38 -0.91 5.03 2.98
C LEU A 38 -1.94 4.02 3.51
N ARG A 39 -2.78 3.48 2.63
CA ARG A 39 -3.71 2.38 2.94
C ARG A 39 -3.17 1.08 2.35
N LEU A 40 -3.14 0.04 3.17
CA LEU A 40 -2.70 -1.29 2.79
C LEU A 40 -3.89 -2.25 2.80
N SER A 41 -4.02 -3.06 1.74
CA SER A 41 -4.92 -4.21 1.67
C SER A 41 -4.05 -5.45 1.69
N VAL A 42 -4.04 -6.18 2.80
CA VAL A 42 -3.20 -7.36 2.98
C VAL A 42 -3.81 -8.53 2.21
N GLY A 43 -3.01 -9.14 1.33
CA GLY A 43 -3.33 -10.35 0.59
C GLY A 43 -3.06 -11.62 1.39
N ILE A 44 -2.70 -12.70 0.70
CA ILE A 44 -2.45 -14.03 1.29
C ILE A 44 -0.99 -14.50 1.11
N GLU A 45 -0.07 -13.60 0.78
CA GLU A 45 1.36 -13.89 0.71
C GLU A 45 1.94 -14.28 2.10
N ASP A 46 3.16 -14.78 2.13
CA ASP A 46 3.85 -15.07 3.40
C ASP A 46 3.99 -13.78 4.23
N PRO A 47 3.54 -13.77 5.50
CA PRO A 47 3.61 -12.57 6.33
C PRO A 47 5.04 -12.05 6.54
N GLY A 48 6.04 -12.93 6.58
CA GLY A 48 7.45 -12.56 6.72
C GLY A 48 7.96 -11.79 5.51
N ASP A 49 7.58 -12.23 4.31
CA ASP A 49 7.95 -11.55 3.06
C ASP A 49 7.31 -10.15 2.98
N LEU A 50 6.03 -10.03 3.36
CA LEU A 50 5.31 -8.75 3.37
C LEU A 50 5.91 -7.74 4.34
N ILE A 51 6.33 -8.19 5.53
CA ILE A 51 6.99 -7.35 6.53
C ILE A 51 8.38 -6.94 6.04
N ALA A 52 9.18 -7.89 5.55
CA ALA A 52 10.54 -7.62 5.07
C ALA A 52 10.55 -6.61 3.91
N ASP A 53 9.56 -6.67 3.01
CA ASP A 53 9.42 -5.70 1.92
C ASP A 53 9.08 -4.29 2.45
N LEU A 54 8.23 -4.17 3.48
CA LEU A 54 7.96 -2.87 4.11
C LEU A 54 9.18 -2.34 4.87
N GLU A 55 9.89 -3.17 5.63
CA GLU A 55 11.10 -2.78 6.35
C GLU A 55 12.17 -2.27 5.38
N THR A 56 12.39 -2.99 4.29
CA THR A 56 13.32 -2.59 3.23
C THR A 56 12.89 -1.27 2.59
N ALA A 57 11.59 -1.10 2.30
CA ALA A 57 11.07 0.10 1.67
C ALA A 57 11.02 1.33 2.60
N LEU A 58 10.95 1.14 3.92
CA LEU A 58 10.92 2.21 4.94
C LEU A 58 12.32 2.62 5.42
N GLY A 59 13.35 1.81 5.13
CA GLY A 59 14.76 2.17 5.31
C GLY A 59 15.19 3.45 4.60
#